data_AF-Q3SA44-F1
#
_entry.id   AF-Q3SA44-F1
#
_cell.length_a   1.000
_cell.length_b   1.000
_cell.length_c   1.000
_cell.angle_alpha   90.00
_cell.angle_beta   90.00
_cell.angle_gamma   90.00
#
_symmetry.space_group_name_H-M   'P 1'
#
loop_
_entity.id
_entity.type
_entity.pdbx_description
1 polymer ?
#
loop_
_entity_poly.entity_id
_entity_poly.type
_entity_poly.pdbx_seq_one_letter_code
_entity_poly.pdbx_strand_id
1 'polypeptide(L)'
;SGEKGKFGLTTTQILRVVKKLEQVDMLDCLQLLHFHIGSQIPSTSLLTDGVGEAAQIYCELVRLGAQMRVIDIGGGLGIDYDGSKSSESDISVGYTLEDYASAVVQAIRFVCDRRSIKHPILCSESGRAIVSHHSVLIFEAVSTSSYESPTMSAVGFQYLADSLSDEARADYVNLYSAAIRADYE
;
A
#
# COMPACT_ATOMS: atom_id res chain seq x y z
N SER A 1 -3.01 -8.16 -16.97
CA SER A 1 -3.88 -9.35 -17.16
C SER A 1 -5.15 -9.28 -16.29
N GLY A 2 -6.35 -9.26 -16.89
CA GLY A 2 -7.64 -9.03 -16.21
C GLY A 2 -8.44 -10.29 -15.84
N GLU A 3 -7.86 -11.49 -15.98
CA GLU A 3 -8.61 -12.76 -15.83
C GLU A 3 -9.18 -13.04 -14.43
N LYS A 4 -8.64 -12.41 -13.38
CA LYS A 4 -9.09 -12.58 -11.98
C LYS A 4 -9.75 -11.32 -11.41
N GLY A 5 -9.86 -10.25 -12.19
CA GLY A 5 -10.49 -9.00 -11.76
C GLY A 5 -12.01 -9.11 -11.82
N LYS A 6 -12.72 -8.46 -10.88
CA LYS A 6 -14.19 -8.35 -10.94
C LYS A 6 -14.65 -7.56 -12.17
N PHE A 7 -13.84 -6.61 -12.60
CA PHE A 7 -14.06 -5.73 -13.75
C PHE A 7 -12.79 -5.63 -14.59
N GLY A 8 -12.94 -5.11 -15.80
CA GLY A 8 -11.84 -4.88 -16.74
C GLY A 8 -12.02 -5.66 -18.03
N LEU A 9 -11.43 -5.12 -19.09
CA LEU A 9 -11.40 -5.76 -20.40
C LEU A 9 -10.04 -6.42 -20.59
N THR A 10 -10.03 -7.64 -21.11
CA THR A 10 -8.78 -8.26 -21.60
C THR A 10 -8.29 -7.53 -22.84
N THR A 11 -7.00 -7.66 -23.18
CA THR A 11 -6.43 -7.03 -24.39
C THR A 11 -7.23 -7.37 -25.65
N THR A 12 -7.70 -8.61 -25.79
CA THR A 12 -8.56 -9.01 -26.92
C THR A 12 -9.90 -8.29 -26.92
N GLN A 13 -10.51 -8.08 -25.75
CA GLN A 13 -11.76 -7.32 -25.62
C GLN A 13 -11.55 -5.84 -25.92
N ILE A 14 -10.44 -5.25 -25.46
CA ILE A 14 -10.06 -3.86 -25.78
C ILE A 14 -9.97 -3.68 -27.31
N LEU A 15 -9.28 -4.58 -28.02
CA LEU A 15 -9.19 -4.52 -29.48
C LEU A 15 -10.55 -4.66 -30.18
N ARG A 16 -11.47 -5.46 -29.62
CA ARG A 16 -12.85 -5.55 -30.14
C ARG A 16 -13.60 -4.24 -29.94
N VAL A 17 -13.41 -3.54 -28.82
CA VAL A 17 -14.00 -2.23 -28.58
C VAL A 17 -13.47 -1.21 -29.58
N VAL A 18 -12.15 -1.15 -29.80
CA VAL A 18 -11.53 -0.26 -30.79
C VAL A 18 -12.14 -0.49 -32.18
N LYS A 19 -12.17 -1.73 -32.66
CA LYS A 19 -12.77 -2.06 -33.97
C LYS A 19 -14.24 -1.69 -34.06
N LYS A 20 -15.01 -1.91 -32.98
CA LYS A 20 -16.42 -1.58 -32.95
C LYS A 20 -16.64 -0.06 -33.04
N LEU A 21 -15.84 0.73 -32.32
CA LEU A 21 -15.93 2.20 -32.35
C LEU A 21 -15.48 2.77 -33.69
N GLU A 22 -14.44 2.17 -34.30
CA GLU A 22 -13.99 2.51 -35.65
C GLU A 22 -15.09 2.28 -36.69
N GLN A 23 -15.81 1.16 -36.63
CA GLN A 23 -16.90 0.82 -37.56
C GLN A 23 -18.10 1.76 -37.52
N VAL A 24 -18.27 2.51 -36.44
CA VAL A 24 -19.39 3.44 -36.24
C VAL A 24 -18.91 4.90 -36.20
N ASP A 25 -17.67 5.17 -36.62
CA ASP A 25 -17.05 6.50 -36.63
C ASP A 25 -17.07 7.21 -35.26
N MET A 26 -16.87 6.47 -34.16
CA MET A 26 -16.86 6.98 -32.78
C MET A 26 -15.55 6.67 -32.02
N LEU A 27 -14.47 6.36 -32.74
CA LEU A 27 -13.19 6.02 -32.10
C LEU A 27 -12.59 7.19 -31.30
N ASP A 28 -12.94 8.42 -31.67
CA ASP A 28 -12.60 9.66 -30.94
C ASP A 28 -13.25 9.79 -29.56
N CYS A 29 -14.35 9.05 -29.33
CA CYS A 29 -15.02 9.02 -28.03
C CYS A 29 -14.24 8.20 -26.98
N LEU A 30 -13.31 7.34 -27.41
CA LEU A 30 -12.44 6.60 -26.51
C LEU A 30 -11.28 7.50 -26.05
N GLN A 31 -11.41 8.07 -24.86
CA GLN A 31 -10.49 9.13 -24.38
C GLN A 31 -9.77 8.81 -23.06
N LEU A 32 -10.22 7.78 -22.32
CA LEU A 32 -9.73 7.47 -20.98
C LEU A 32 -9.40 6.00 -20.85
N LEU A 33 -8.21 5.70 -20.35
CA LEU A 33 -7.82 4.36 -19.89
C LEU A 33 -7.81 4.35 -18.37
N HIS A 34 -8.63 3.50 -17.78
CA HIS A 34 -8.69 3.30 -16.34
C HIS A 34 -8.14 1.92 -15.98
N PHE A 35 -7.39 1.85 -14.88
CA PHE A 35 -7.04 0.60 -14.21
C PHE A 35 -6.99 0.80 -12.70
N HIS A 36 -7.16 -0.29 -11.95
CA HIS A 36 -7.07 -0.27 -10.50
C HIS A 36 -6.32 -1.50 -10.01
N ILE A 37 -5.12 -1.29 -9.46
CA ILE A 37 -4.27 -2.38 -8.94
C ILE A 37 -4.88 -2.96 -7.66
N GLY A 38 -5.42 -2.09 -6.82
CA GLY A 38 -5.99 -2.43 -5.52
C GLY A 38 -5.82 -1.27 -4.53
N SER A 39 -6.28 -1.48 -3.31
CA SER A 39 -6.07 -0.54 -2.20
C SER A 39 -4.79 -0.90 -1.43
N GLN A 40 -4.15 0.09 -0.78
CA GLN A 40 -3.01 -0.11 0.11
C GLN A 40 -1.85 -0.82 -0.59
N ILE A 41 -1.35 -0.24 -1.69
CA ILE A 41 -0.17 -0.78 -2.37
C ILE A 41 1.04 -0.51 -1.49
N PRO A 42 1.82 -1.53 -1.09
CA PRO A 42 2.87 -1.37 -0.07
C PRO A 42 4.19 -0.81 -0.62
N SER A 43 4.46 -0.96 -1.93
CA SER A 43 5.72 -0.56 -2.55
C SER A 43 5.54 0.11 -3.93
N THR A 44 6.50 0.96 -4.30
CA THR A 44 6.52 1.64 -5.60
C THR A 44 6.90 0.73 -6.77
N SER A 45 7.54 -0.42 -6.51
CA SER A 45 7.86 -1.40 -7.56
C SER A 45 6.60 -2.00 -8.17
N LEU A 46 5.68 -2.47 -7.33
CA LEU A 46 4.37 -3.00 -7.75
C LEU A 46 3.55 -1.95 -8.51
N LEU A 47 3.59 -0.71 -8.03
CA LEU A 47 2.95 0.42 -8.69
C LEU A 47 3.54 0.69 -10.08
N THR A 48 4.87 0.73 -10.18
CA THR A 48 5.61 1.01 -11.43
C THR A 48 5.31 -0.04 -12.49
N ASP A 49 5.26 -1.31 -12.11
CA ASP A 49 4.94 -2.41 -13.02
C ASP A 49 3.52 -2.29 -13.59
N GLY A 50 2.53 -2.06 -12.73
CA GLY A 50 1.13 -1.91 -13.15
C GLY A 50 0.90 -0.67 -14.00
N VAL A 51 1.47 0.47 -13.60
CA VAL A 51 1.42 1.73 -14.37
C VAL A 51 2.12 1.57 -15.71
N GLY A 52 3.26 0.86 -15.74
CA GLY A 52 4.01 0.55 -16.94
C GLY A 52 3.18 -0.25 -17.95
N GLU A 53 2.53 -1.33 -17.52
CA GLU A 53 1.62 -2.13 -18.38
C GLU A 53 0.50 -1.26 -18.96
N ALA A 54 -0.15 -0.45 -18.12
CA ALA A 54 -1.22 0.45 -18.54
C ALA A 54 -0.74 1.51 -19.54
N ALA A 55 0.44 2.10 -19.33
CA ALA A 55 1.02 3.08 -20.24
C ALA A 55 1.32 2.49 -21.62
N GLN A 56 1.72 1.22 -21.70
CA GLN A 56 1.90 0.52 -22.99
C GLN A 56 0.54 0.41 -23.71
N ILE A 57 -0.51 -0.02 -23.01
CA ILE A 57 -1.87 -0.13 -23.57
C ILE A 57 -2.36 1.24 -24.05
N TYR A 58 -2.19 2.28 -23.25
CA TYR A 58 -2.55 3.66 -23.62
C TYR A 58 -1.89 4.08 -24.93
N CYS A 59 -0.58 3.84 -25.06
CA CYS A 59 0.15 4.21 -26.27
C CYS A 59 -0.31 3.39 -27.49
N GLU A 60 -0.65 2.11 -27.34
CA GLU A 60 -1.22 1.32 -28.45
C GLU A 60 -2.59 1.85 -28.87
N LEU A 61 -3.45 2.24 -27.92
CA LEU A 61 -4.76 2.84 -28.23
C LEU A 61 -4.62 4.13 -29.04
N VAL A 62 -3.67 5.00 -28.67
CA VAL A 62 -3.36 6.21 -29.46
C VAL A 62 -2.91 5.84 -30.87
N ARG A 63 -2.03 4.84 -31.03
CA ARG A 63 -1.54 4.39 -32.35
C ARG A 63 -2.65 3.80 -33.21
N LEU A 64 -3.65 3.17 -32.60
CA LEU A 64 -4.83 2.65 -33.28
C LEU A 64 -5.84 3.74 -33.67
N GLY A 65 -5.58 5.01 -33.33
CA GLY A 65 -6.40 6.15 -33.73
C GLY A 65 -7.38 6.66 -32.67
N ALA A 66 -7.41 6.05 -31.47
CA ALA A 66 -8.21 6.58 -30.37
C ALA A 66 -7.68 7.94 -29.90
N GLN A 67 -8.58 8.89 -29.64
CA GLN A 67 -8.22 10.21 -29.11
C GLN A 67 -8.00 10.16 -27.60
N MET A 68 -7.10 9.28 -27.15
CA MET A 68 -6.77 9.13 -25.74
C MET A 68 -6.20 10.43 -25.16
N ARG A 69 -6.63 10.76 -23.94
CA ARG A 69 -6.26 11.99 -23.22
C ARG A 69 -5.86 11.72 -21.79
N VAL A 70 -6.50 10.75 -21.14
CA VAL A 70 -6.40 10.53 -19.70
C VAL A 70 -5.95 9.10 -19.41
N ILE A 71 -4.99 8.97 -18.50
CA ILE A 71 -4.75 7.73 -17.76
C ILE A 71 -5.24 7.96 -16.35
N ASP A 72 -6.19 7.14 -15.94
CA ASP A 72 -6.65 7.05 -14.56
C ASP A 72 -6.05 5.80 -13.91
N ILE A 73 -5.19 6.03 -12.92
CA ILE A 73 -4.46 4.95 -12.21
C ILE A 73 -5.30 4.34 -11.08
N GLY A 74 -6.52 4.85 -10.88
CA GLY A 74 -7.39 4.47 -9.77
C GLY A 74 -6.79 4.86 -8.42
N GLY A 75 -7.23 4.16 -7.37
CA GLY A 75 -6.67 4.29 -6.03
C GLY A 75 -5.36 3.51 -5.84
N GLY A 76 -5.03 3.26 -4.57
CA GLY A 76 -3.90 2.40 -4.19
C GLY A 76 -2.77 3.12 -3.47
N LEU A 77 -2.74 4.46 -3.48
CA LEU A 77 -1.92 5.24 -2.56
C LEU A 77 -2.24 4.81 -1.12
N GLY A 78 -1.27 4.15 -0.49
CA GLY A 78 -1.40 3.57 0.84
C GLY A 78 -1.07 4.56 1.95
N ILE A 79 -1.38 4.15 3.17
CA ILE A 79 -1.14 4.91 4.38
C ILE A 79 -0.30 4.10 5.35
N ASP A 80 0.68 4.76 5.97
CA ASP A 80 1.46 4.21 7.06
C ASP A 80 0.66 4.29 8.36
N TYR A 81 -0.02 3.21 8.76
CA TYR A 81 -0.85 3.19 9.97
C TYR A 81 -0.05 2.88 11.24
N ASP A 82 1.05 2.13 11.14
CA ASP A 82 1.86 1.73 12.30
C ASP A 82 3.12 2.60 12.50
N GLY A 83 3.44 3.47 11.54
CA GLY A 83 4.59 4.38 11.57
C GLY A 83 5.91 3.71 11.21
N SER A 84 5.89 2.45 10.75
CA SER A 84 7.09 1.66 10.48
C SER A 84 7.78 2.05 9.18
N LYS A 85 7.06 2.69 8.24
CA LYS A 85 7.53 3.01 6.89
C LYS A 85 8.09 1.78 6.14
N SER A 86 7.52 0.61 6.39
CA SER A 86 7.95 -0.65 5.81
C SER A 86 7.03 -1.10 4.68
N SER A 87 7.60 -1.69 3.62
CA SER A 87 6.87 -2.43 2.58
C SER A 87 6.47 -3.85 3.00
N GLU A 88 7.06 -4.35 4.09
CA GLU A 88 6.82 -5.71 4.60
C GLU A 88 5.70 -5.77 5.64
N SER A 89 5.17 -4.62 6.07
CA SER A 89 4.02 -4.54 6.99
C SER A 89 2.72 -4.44 6.19
N ASP A 90 1.74 -5.27 6.57
CA ASP A 90 0.41 -5.31 5.95
C ASP A 90 -0.39 -4.01 6.15
N ILE A 91 0.00 -3.17 7.11
CA ILE A 91 -0.67 -1.93 7.49
C ILE A 91 0.21 -0.68 7.29
N SER A 92 1.30 -0.80 6.52
CA SER A 92 2.22 0.29 6.22
C SER A 92 2.48 0.43 4.72
N VAL A 93 3.26 1.45 4.35
CA VAL A 93 3.86 1.63 3.04
C VAL A 93 5.36 1.93 3.16
N GLY A 94 6.15 1.47 2.19
CA GLY A 94 7.60 1.72 2.12
C GLY A 94 7.99 2.96 1.31
N TYR A 95 7.11 3.94 1.14
CA TYR A 95 7.32 5.09 0.26
C TYR A 95 6.68 6.37 0.79
N THR A 96 7.16 7.52 0.31
CA THR A 96 6.53 8.83 0.52
C THR A 96 5.50 9.15 -0.58
N LEU A 97 4.70 10.19 -0.38
CA LEU A 97 3.78 10.69 -1.41
C LEU A 97 4.55 11.11 -2.67
N GLU A 98 5.71 11.74 -2.49
CA GLU A 98 6.61 12.16 -3.55
C GLU A 98 7.15 10.96 -4.33
N ASP A 99 7.55 9.89 -3.64
CA ASP A 99 8.01 8.65 -4.28
C ASP A 99 6.90 8.00 -5.10
N TYR A 100 5.67 7.95 -4.56
CA TYR A 100 4.50 7.45 -5.28
C TYR A 100 4.24 8.25 -6.56
N ALA A 101 4.16 9.58 -6.45
CA ALA A 101 3.92 10.46 -7.58
C ALA A 101 5.03 10.36 -8.63
N SER A 102 6.29 10.32 -8.18
CA SER A 102 7.47 10.19 -9.03
C SER A 102 7.46 8.85 -9.78
N ALA A 103 7.16 7.74 -9.09
CA ALA A 103 7.06 6.42 -9.71
C ALA A 103 6.01 6.39 -10.85
N VAL A 104 4.81 6.94 -10.60
CA VAL A 104 3.74 7.02 -11.62
C VAL A 104 4.20 7.87 -12.82
N VAL A 105 4.67 9.09 -12.56
CA VAL A 105 5.05 10.03 -13.63
C VAL A 105 6.21 9.49 -14.45
N GLN A 106 7.22 8.91 -13.81
CA GLN A 106 8.39 8.34 -14.50
C GLN A 106 8.01 7.12 -15.34
N ALA A 107 7.18 6.21 -14.83
CA ALA A 107 6.73 5.04 -15.56
C ALA A 107 5.99 5.42 -16.85
N ILE A 108 5.05 6.37 -16.75
CA ILE A 108 4.27 6.83 -17.91
C ILE A 108 5.17 7.59 -18.88
N ARG A 109 5.98 8.52 -18.38
CA ARG A 109 6.92 9.30 -19.19
C ARG A 109 7.84 8.39 -20.00
N PHE A 110 8.44 7.39 -19.37
CA PHE A 110 9.36 6.46 -20.02
C PHE A 110 8.72 5.78 -21.24
N VAL A 111 7.47 5.30 -21.09
CA VAL A 111 6.75 4.63 -22.17
C VAL A 111 6.33 5.60 -23.27
N CYS A 112 5.78 6.77 -22.90
CA CYS A 112 5.34 7.77 -23.87
C CYS A 112 6.51 8.36 -24.66
N ASP A 113 7.63 8.70 -24.01
CA ASP A 113 8.82 9.24 -24.65
C ASP A 113 9.40 8.25 -25.67
N ARG A 114 9.54 6.97 -25.29
CA ARG A 114 10.06 5.92 -26.18
C ARG A 114 9.19 5.70 -27.42
N ARG A 115 7.89 5.97 -27.32
CA ARG A 115 6.91 5.76 -28.39
C ARG A 115 6.55 7.04 -29.12
N SER A 116 7.15 8.18 -28.75
CA SER A 116 6.85 9.51 -29.27
C SER A 116 5.36 9.88 -29.19
N ILE A 117 4.72 9.49 -28.07
CA ILE A 117 3.31 9.77 -27.80
C ILE A 117 3.22 10.97 -26.85
N LYS A 118 2.27 11.88 -27.10
CA LYS A 118 2.00 13.01 -26.20
C LYS A 118 1.60 12.49 -24.82
N HIS A 119 2.18 13.09 -23.77
CA HIS A 119 1.88 12.72 -22.39
C HIS A 119 0.40 12.96 -22.05
N PRO A 120 -0.27 11.99 -21.39
CA PRO A 120 -1.66 12.12 -20.95
C PRO A 120 -1.81 13.05 -19.73
N ILE A 121 -3.05 13.43 -19.46
CA ILE A 121 -3.47 13.88 -18.13
C ILE A 121 -3.52 12.66 -17.21
N LEU A 122 -3.00 12.82 -15.99
CA LEU A 122 -3.01 11.77 -14.97
C LEU A 122 -4.13 12.05 -13.97
N CYS A 123 -4.95 11.03 -13.72
CA CYS A 123 -5.97 11.02 -12.68
C CYS A 123 -5.64 9.95 -11.64
N SER A 124 -5.92 10.23 -10.37
CA SER A 124 -5.78 9.30 -9.26
C SER A 124 -7.01 9.38 -8.37
N GLU A 125 -7.51 8.21 -7.95
CA GLU A 125 -8.69 8.03 -7.11
C GLU A 125 -8.27 7.64 -5.68
N SER A 126 -7.33 8.40 -5.11
CA SER A 126 -6.66 8.11 -3.83
C SER A 126 -7.53 8.37 -2.59
N GLY A 127 -8.72 7.75 -2.52
CA GLY A 127 -9.71 7.98 -1.48
C GLY A 127 -9.19 7.73 -0.07
N ARG A 128 -8.56 6.55 0.16
CA ARG A 128 -7.97 6.18 1.48
C ARG A 128 -7.01 7.24 1.98
N ALA A 129 -6.13 7.74 1.12
CA ALA A 129 -5.12 8.70 1.52
C ALA A 129 -5.71 10.06 1.92
N ILE A 130 -6.81 10.47 1.27
CA ILE A 130 -7.51 11.73 1.58
C ILE A 130 -8.27 11.61 2.91
N VAL A 131 -8.93 10.47 3.17
CA VAL A 131 -9.86 10.32 4.30
C VAL A 131 -9.25 9.60 5.51
N SER A 132 -8.04 9.07 5.48
CA SER A 132 -7.53 8.24 6.58
C SER A 132 -7.37 9.00 7.91
N HIS A 133 -6.90 10.24 7.87
CA HIS A 133 -6.52 11.01 9.07
C HIS A 133 -7.56 12.05 9.52
N HIS A 134 -8.73 12.12 8.87
CA HIS A 134 -9.70 13.19 9.12
C HIS A 134 -10.61 12.97 10.35
N SER A 135 -10.55 11.79 10.99
CA SER A 135 -11.45 11.43 12.09
C SER A 135 -10.69 10.68 13.19
N VAL A 136 -11.07 10.94 14.45
CA VAL A 136 -10.53 10.28 15.63
C VAL A 136 -11.71 9.78 16.47
N LEU A 137 -11.68 8.49 16.83
CA LEU A 137 -12.66 7.91 17.75
C LEU A 137 -12.14 8.04 19.19
N ILE A 138 -12.89 8.75 20.03
CA ILE A 138 -12.54 8.99 21.44
C ILE A 138 -13.59 8.31 22.32
N PHE A 139 -13.14 7.51 23.28
CA PHE A 139 -13.99 6.88 24.30
C PHE A 139 -13.28 6.89 25.65
N GLU A 140 -14.06 6.90 26.73
CA GLU A 140 -13.55 6.84 28.10
C GLU A 140 -13.29 5.39 28.53
N ALA A 141 -12.19 5.15 29.25
CA ALA A 141 -11.93 3.86 29.88
C ALA A 141 -12.79 3.74 31.16
N VAL A 142 -13.83 2.92 31.12
CA VAL A 142 -14.84 2.84 32.20
C VAL A 142 -14.41 1.95 33.37
N SER A 143 -13.61 0.93 33.12
CA SER A 143 -13.14 -0.01 34.15
C SER A 143 -11.83 -0.65 33.71
N THR A 144 -10.99 -1.00 34.68
CA THR A 144 -9.80 -1.84 34.49
C THR A 144 -9.91 -3.07 35.37
N SER A 145 -9.41 -4.21 34.88
CA SER A 145 -9.27 -5.42 35.69
C SER A 145 -7.79 -5.61 35.98
N SER A 146 -7.37 -5.33 37.20
CA SER A 146 -6.03 -5.68 37.69
C SER A 146 -6.11 -7.04 38.37
N TYR A 147 -5.38 -8.02 37.86
CA TYR A 147 -5.06 -9.21 38.64
C TYR A 147 -4.04 -8.79 39.69
N GLU A 148 -4.40 -8.90 40.97
CA GLU A 148 -3.38 -9.02 42.01
C GLU A 148 -2.62 -10.31 41.70
N SER A 149 -1.41 -10.19 41.17
CA SER A 149 -0.47 -11.31 41.22
C SER A 149 -0.39 -11.73 42.68
N PRO A 150 -0.72 -12.98 43.04
CA PRO A 150 -0.58 -13.42 44.42
C PRO A 150 0.84 -13.09 44.84
N THR A 151 1.01 -12.41 45.98
CA THR A 151 2.33 -12.17 46.57
C THR A 151 3.06 -13.50 46.58
N MET A 152 4.03 -13.65 45.67
CA MET A 152 4.87 -14.83 45.66
C MET A 152 5.59 -14.81 47.00
N SER A 153 5.35 -15.82 47.81
CA SER A 153 6.21 -16.04 48.98
C SER A 153 7.65 -16.14 48.49
N ALA A 154 8.60 -15.64 49.27
CA ALA A 154 10.03 -15.76 48.95
C ALA A 154 10.42 -17.23 48.62
N VAL A 155 9.73 -18.19 49.23
CA VAL A 155 9.89 -19.63 48.99
C VAL A 155 9.40 -20.04 47.60
N GLY A 156 8.23 -19.56 47.17
CA GLY A 156 7.70 -19.84 45.83
C GLY A 156 8.55 -19.19 44.73
N PHE A 157 9.10 -18.00 45.00
CA PHE A 157 9.99 -17.32 44.07
C PHE A 157 11.32 -18.08 43.89
N GLN A 158 11.90 -18.57 44.99
CA GLN A 158 13.13 -19.36 44.94
C GLN A 158 12.93 -20.66 44.14
N TYR A 159 11.80 -21.35 44.34
CA TYR A 159 11.49 -22.57 43.58
C TYR A 159 11.32 -22.32 42.07
N LEU A 160 10.69 -21.21 41.68
CA LEU A 160 10.60 -20.81 40.28
C LEU A 160 11.98 -20.43 39.71
N ALA A 161 12.77 -19.65 40.45
CA ALA A 161 14.12 -19.27 40.01
C ALA A 161 15.06 -20.46 39.85
N ASP A 162 14.94 -21.47 40.72
CA ASP A 162 15.73 -22.71 40.67
C ASP A 162 15.25 -23.69 39.59
N SER A 163 14.05 -23.50 39.03
CA SER A 163 13.51 -24.30 37.93
C SER A 163 13.70 -23.65 36.55
N LEU A 164 14.28 -22.45 36.48
CA LEU A 164 14.69 -21.82 35.23
C LEU A 164 15.99 -22.45 34.69
N SER A 165 16.19 -22.41 33.37
CA SER A 165 17.49 -22.73 32.77
C SER A 165 18.54 -21.69 33.19
N ASP A 166 19.82 -22.05 33.11
CA ASP A 166 20.91 -21.14 33.49
C ASP A 166 20.90 -19.84 32.67
N GLU A 167 20.50 -19.90 31.39
CA GLU A 167 20.34 -18.70 30.56
C GLU A 167 19.19 -17.80 31.04
N ALA A 168 18.02 -18.38 31.29
CA ALA A 168 16.85 -17.64 31.75
C ALA A 168 17.07 -17.01 33.14
N ARG A 169 17.85 -17.69 34.00
CA ARG A 169 18.26 -17.17 35.30
C ARG A 169 19.22 -15.98 35.18
N ALA A 170 20.17 -16.03 34.24
CA ALA A 170 21.08 -14.92 33.97
C ALA A 170 20.33 -13.68 33.45
N ASP A 171 19.39 -13.87 32.53
CA ASP A 171 18.55 -12.80 31.99
C ASP A 171 17.67 -12.17 33.08
N TYR A 172 17.08 -12.98 33.95
CA TYR A 172 16.31 -12.49 35.10
C TYR A 172 17.16 -11.62 36.03
N VAL A 173 18.36 -12.09 36.40
CA VAL A 173 19.28 -11.32 37.26
C VAL A 173 19.65 -9.98 36.60
N ASN A 174 19.92 -9.96 35.30
CA ASN A 174 20.23 -8.74 34.57
C ASN A 174 19.04 -7.74 34.58
N LEU A 175 17.83 -8.21 34.32
CA LEU A 175 16.61 -7.39 34.34
C LEU A 175 16.30 -6.86 35.74
N TYR A 176 16.38 -7.71 36.77
CA TYR A 176 16.18 -7.31 38.16
C TYR A 176 17.21 -6.26 38.61
N SER A 177 18.49 -6.46 38.24
CA SER A 177 19.56 -5.50 38.52
C SER A 177 19.33 -4.15 37.83
N ALA A 178 18.80 -4.17 36.60
CA ALA A 178 18.46 -2.96 35.86
C ALA A 178 17.26 -2.22 36.48
N ALA A 179 16.23 -2.96 36.91
CA ALA A 179 15.06 -2.39 37.58
C ALA A 179 15.43 -1.74 38.93
N ILE A 180 16.22 -2.41 39.76
CA ILE A 180 16.69 -1.86 41.05
C ILE A 180 17.61 -0.63 40.85
N ARG A 181 18.38 -0.57 39.76
CA ARG A 181 19.21 0.61 39.43
C ARG A 181 18.40 1.81 38.96
N ALA A 182 17.27 1.58 38.29
CA ALA A 182 16.40 2.66 37.79
C ALA A 182 15.61 3.37 38.91
N ASP A 183 15.54 2.80 40.12
CA ASP A 183 14.89 3.40 41.29
C ASP A 183 15.81 4.34 42.11
N TYR A 184 17.06 4.57 41.68
CA TYR A 184 18.07 5.38 42.40
C TYR A 184 18.69 6.54 41.59
N GLU A 185 18.12 6.93 40.45
CA GLU A 185 18.41 8.20 39.75
C GLU A 185 17.13 9.06 39.63
#